data_AF-A0A2I3NHN1-F1
#
_entry.id   AF-A0A2I3NHN1-F1
#
_cell.length_a   1.000
_cell.length_b   1.000
_cell.length_c   1.000
_cell.angle_alpha   90.00
_cell.angle_beta   90.00
_cell.angle_gamma   90.00
#
_symmetry.space_group_name_H-M   'P 1'
#
loop_
_entity.id
_entity.type
_entity.pdbx_description
1 polymer ?
#
loop_
_entity_poly.entity_id
_entity_poly.type
_entity_poly.pdbx_seq_one_letter_code
_entity_poly.pdbx_strand_id
1 'polypeptide(L)'
;MTFLIVTVAWAAHARLFQVVGKTDDTLALLNLACMMTITFLPYTFSLMVTFPDVPLGIFLFCVCVITIGVVQALIVGYAFHFPHLLSPQIQCSVHRARYRQHVLGIVLQGPALCFAAAIFSLFFVPLSYLLMVTVILLPYVSKVTGWCRDRLLGHREPSAHPVEVFTFDLHEPLSKERVEAFSDGVYAIVATLLILDICEDNVPDPKEVKERFGGSLVAALSATGPRFLAYFGSFATVGLLWFAHHSLFLHVRKATRAMGLLNTLSLAFVGGLPLAYQQTSAFARQPRDELERVRVSCAIIFLASIFQFAIWTTALLHQAETLQPSVWFGGREHALMFAKLALYPCASLLAFASTCLLSRFSVGIFHLMQIAVPCAFLLLRLLVGLALASLRVLRGIARPEHPPPAPTRQDDPQSQLLPAPC
;
A
#
# COMPACT_ATOMS: atom_id res chain seq x y z
N MET A 1 -4.67 -4.60 13.10
CA MET A 1 -3.51 -5.47 13.44
C MET A 1 -3.47 -6.72 12.58
N THR A 2 -4.56 -7.49 12.47
CA THR A 2 -4.67 -8.69 11.60
C THR A 2 -4.14 -8.49 10.18
N PHE A 3 -4.56 -7.42 9.47
CA PHE A 3 -4.07 -7.13 8.13
C PHE A 3 -2.54 -7.02 8.07
N LEU A 4 -1.93 -6.32 9.03
CA LEU A 4 -0.47 -6.17 9.10
C LEU A 4 0.24 -7.50 9.36
N ILE A 5 -0.35 -8.40 10.13
CA ILE A 5 0.20 -9.74 10.38
C ILE A 5 0.23 -10.54 9.07
N VAL A 6 -0.89 -10.55 8.35
CA VAL A 6 -1.00 -11.23 7.05
C VAL A 6 -0.02 -10.64 6.05
N THR A 7 0.16 -9.31 6.00
CA THR A 7 1.14 -8.67 5.12
C THR A 7 2.58 -9.01 5.51
N VAL A 8 2.91 -9.20 6.79
CA VAL A 8 4.24 -9.70 7.20
C VAL A 8 4.44 -11.13 6.70
N ALA A 9 3.47 -12.01 6.90
CA ALA A 9 3.52 -13.39 6.42
C ALA A 9 3.68 -13.46 4.89
N TRP A 10 2.89 -12.65 4.17
CA TRP A 10 3.01 -12.49 2.71
C TRP A 10 4.38 -11.97 2.30
N ALA A 11 4.93 -10.96 2.99
CA ALA A 11 6.24 -10.41 2.67
C ALA A 11 7.37 -11.43 2.92
N ALA A 12 7.28 -12.22 3.99
CA ALA A 12 8.23 -13.30 4.29
C ALA A 12 8.17 -14.41 3.23
N HIS A 13 6.96 -14.86 2.90
CA HIS A 13 6.71 -15.81 1.82
C HIS A 13 7.26 -15.30 0.49
N ALA A 14 6.98 -14.04 0.19
CA ALA A 14 7.45 -13.38 -1.01
C ALA A 14 8.99 -13.48 -1.11
N ARG A 15 9.69 -13.09 -0.04
CA ARG A 15 11.16 -13.17 0.02
C ARG A 15 11.68 -14.59 -0.18
N LEU A 16 11.04 -15.57 0.45
CA LEU A 16 11.41 -16.97 0.30
C LEU A 16 11.35 -17.40 -1.17
N PHE A 17 10.29 -17.06 -1.90
CA PHE A 17 10.14 -17.45 -3.30
C PHE A 17 11.04 -16.67 -4.27
N GLN A 18 11.63 -15.54 -3.86
CA GLN A 18 12.72 -14.90 -4.63
C GLN A 18 14.01 -15.72 -4.57
N VAL A 19 14.26 -16.44 -3.46
CA VAL A 19 15.40 -17.38 -3.32
C VAL A 19 15.16 -18.65 -4.10
N VAL A 20 13.94 -19.20 -3.97
CA VAL A 20 13.55 -20.43 -4.66
C VAL A 20 13.61 -20.19 -6.16
N GLY A 21 12.86 -19.28 -6.76
CA GLY A 21 12.97 -18.99 -8.19
C GLY A 21 12.23 -19.97 -9.12
N LYS A 22 12.40 -21.30 -8.98
CA LYS A 22 11.60 -22.31 -9.72
C LYS A 22 10.85 -23.23 -8.76
N THR A 23 9.61 -23.59 -9.11
CA THR A 23 8.78 -24.51 -8.33
C THR A 23 8.68 -25.87 -8.98
N ASP A 24 8.63 -26.93 -8.17
CA ASP A 24 8.21 -28.27 -8.53
C ASP A 24 6.91 -28.63 -7.77
N ASP A 25 6.39 -29.83 -7.97
CA ASP A 25 5.13 -30.29 -7.35
C ASP A 25 5.25 -30.38 -5.82
N THR A 26 6.39 -30.83 -5.30
CA THR A 26 6.64 -30.93 -3.85
C THR A 26 6.65 -29.54 -3.20
N LEU A 27 7.37 -28.58 -3.79
CA LEU A 27 7.38 -27.19 -3.33
C LEU A 27 6.00 -26.55 -3.45
N ALA A 28 5.24 -26.85 -4.49
CA ALA A 28 3.87 -26.38 -4.65
C ALA A 28 2.96 -26.92 -3.54
N LEU A 29 3.07 -28.20 -3.17
CA LEU A 29 2.33 -28.79 -2.06
C LEU A 29 2.74 -28.20 -0.70
N LEU A 30 4.03 -28.01 -0.46
CA LEU A 30 4.51 -27.33 0.76
C LEU A 30 4.03 -25.88 0.81
N ASN A 31 3.99 -25.19 -0.33
CA ASN A 31 3.42 -23.85 -0.44
C ASN A 31 1.93 -23.84 -0.11
N LEU A 32 1.16 -24.80 -0.63
CA LEU A 32 -0.26 -24.93 -0.29
C LEU A 32 -0.48 -25.18 1.20
N ALA A 33 0.33 -26.03 1.83
CA ALA A 33 0.30 -26.24 3.28
C ALA A 33 0.62 -24.95 4.06
N CYS A 34 1.59 -24.15 3.59
CA CYS A 34 1.90 -22.84 4.14
C CYS A 34 0.70 -21.88 4.02
N MET A 35 0.06 -21.81 2.84
CA MET A 35 -1.12 -20.97 2.62
C MET A 35 -2.30 -21.38 3.50
N MET A 36 -2.58 -22.68 3.61
CA MET A 36 -3.60 -23.23 4.49
C MET A 36 -3.38 -22.85 5.97
N THR A 37 -2.12 -22.81 6.42
CA THR A 37 -1.81 -22.41 7.79
C THR A 37 -1.99 -20.90 7.98
N ILE A 38 -1.58 -20.09 7.00
CA ILE A 38 -1.75 -18.62 7.02
C ILE A 38 -3.24 -18.24 7.05
N THR A 39 -4.11 -18.93 6.31
CA THR A 39 -5.56 -18.64 6.28
C THR A 39 -6.26 -18.97 7.60
N PHE A 40 -5.63 -19.72 8.51
CA PHE A 40 -6.16 -20.00 9.85
C PHE A 40 -5.80 -18.91 10.88
N LEU A 41 -4.85 -18.02 10.59
CA LEU A 41 -4.46 -16.92 11.49
C LEU A 41 -5.64 -16.00 11.88
N PRO A 42 -6.54 -15.58 10.96
CA PRO A 42 -7.71 -14.78 11.32
C PRO A 42 -8.61 -15.45 12.37
N TYR A 43 -8.80 -16.77 12.29
CA TYR A 43 -9.58 -17.52 13.28
C TYR A 43 -8.93 -17.48 14.67
N THR A 44 -7.61 -17.72 14.75
CA THR A 44 -6.90 -17.65 16.03
C THR A 44 -6.95 -16.25 16.64
N PHE A 45 -6.86 -15.20 15.81
CA PHE A 45 -7.00 -13.83 16.27
C PHE A 45 -8.42 -13.52 16.74
N SER A 46 -9.45 -14.04 16.06
CA SER A 46 -10.84 -13.92 16.51
C SER A 46 -11.03 -14.54 17.89
N LEU A 47 -10.49 -15.74 18.13
CA LEU A 47 -10.59 -16.41 19.42
C LEU A 47 -9.91 -15.61 20.54
N MET A 48 -8.76 -15.00 20.23
CA MET A 48 -8.01 -14.15 21.15
C MET A 48 -8.74 -12.85 21.50
N VAL A 49 -9.48 -12.26 20.55
CA VAL A 49 -10.29 -11.06 20.82
C VAL A 49 -11.53 -11.40 21.66
N THR A 50 -12.17 -12.55 21.41
CA THR A 50 -13.37 -12.98 22.15
C THR A 50 -13.05 -13.42 23.59
N PHE A 51 -11.92 -14.10 23.80
CA PHE A 51 -11.52 -14.63 25.09
C PHE A 51 -10.09 -14.18 25.46
N PRO A 52 -9.88 -12.88 25.74
CA PRO A 52 -8.54 -12.32 25.93
C PRO A 52 -7.83 -12.89 27.17
N ASP A 53 -8.59 -13.26 28.20
CA ASP A 53 -8.06 -13.80 29.45
C ASP A 53 -7.76 -15.31 29.37
N VAL A 54 -8.25 -15.98 28.31
CA VAL A 54 -8.04 -17.42 28.12
C VAL A 54 -6.81 -17.65 27.23
N PRO A 55 -5.79 -18.39 27.70
CA PRO A 55 -4.52 -18.53 26.98
C PRO A 55 -4.62 -19.31 25.66
N LEU A 56 -5.74 -20.01 25.43
CA LEU A 56 -5.96 -20.86 24.25
C LEU A 56 -5.79 -20.09 22.92
N GLY A 57 -6.31 -18.86 22.83
CA GLY A 57 -6.20 -18.05 21.62
C GLY A 57 -4.75 -17.74 21.24
N ILE A 58 -3.94 -17.34 22.22
CA ILE A 58 -2.52 -17.03 22.03
C ILE A 58 -1.73 -18.31 21.72
N PHE A 59 -2.00 -19.39 22.44
CA PHE A 59 -1.36 -20.68 22.20
C PHE A 59 -1.58 -21.15 20.75
N LEU A 60 -2.82 -21.13 20.27
CA LEU A 60 -3.14 -21.52 18.88
C LEU A 60 -2.51 -20.58 17.86
N PHE A 61 -2.49 -19.27 18.12
CA PHE A 61 -1.79 -18.31 17.26
C PHE A 61 -0.29 -18.65 17.16
N CYS A 62 0.37 -18.91 18.29
CA CYS A 62 1.78 -19.26 18.34
C CYS A 62 2.06 -20.58 17.60
N VAL A 63 1.21 -21.60 17.79
CA VAL A 63 1.29 -22.86 17.04
C VAL A 63 1.23 -22.62 15.54
N CYS A 64 0.29 -21.79 15.07
CA CYS A 64 0.20 -21.47 13.64
C CYS A 64 1.46 -20.80 13.10
N VAL A 65 2.01 -19.81 13.82
CA VAL A 65 3.25 -19.13 13.40
C VAL A 65 4.44 -20.08 13.38
N ILE A 66 4.54 -20.98 14.37
CA ILE A 66 5.57 -22.02 14.41
C ILE A 66 5.42 -22.97 13.22
N THR A 67 4.21 -23.45 12.94
CA THR A 67 3.93 -24.32 11.79
C THR A 67 4.29 -23.65 10.47
N ILE A 68 3.92 -22.38 10.28
CA ILE A 68 4.31 -21.60 9.10
C ILE A 68 5.84 -21.57 8.96
N GLY A 69 6.56 -21.27 10.04
CA GLY A 69 8.02 -21.22 10.03
C GLY A 69 8.68 -22.57 9.75
N VAL A 70 8.14 -23.66 10.30
CA VAL A 70 8.62 -25.02 10.03
C VAL A 70 8.41 -25.38 8.55
N VAL A 71 7.23 -25.12 8.00
CA VAL A 71 6.96 -25.38 6.57
C VAL A 71 7.87 -24.53 5.68
N GLN A 72 8.07 -23.25 5.99
CA GLN A 72 9.01 -22.40 5.27
C GLN A 72 10.46 -22.89 5.40
N ALA A 73 10.88 -23.37 6.57
CA ALA A 73 12.19 -23.96 6.77
C ALA A 73 12.38 -25.27 5.96
N LEU A 74 11.32 -26.08 5.83
CA LEU A 74 11.31 -27.25 4.95
C LEU A 74 11.45 -26.87 3.47
N ILE A 75 10.74 -25.83 3.03
CA ILE A 75 10.89 -25.27 1.67
C ILE A 75 12.33 -24.82 1.42
N VAL A 76 12.94 -24.09 2.35
CA VAL A 76 14.36 -23.70 2.27
C VAL A 76 15.25 -24.94 2.20
N GLY A 77 15.07 -25.89 3.12
CA GLY A 77 15.86 -27.13 3.16
C GLY A 77 15.80 -27.91 1.84
N TYR A 78 14.61 -28.07 1.29
CA TYR A 78 14.36 -28.77 0.03
C TYR A 78 14.94 -28.02 -1.17
N ALA A 79 14.73 -26.71 -1.29
CA ALA A 79 15.27 -25.91 -2.37
C ALA A 79 16.81 -25.91 -2.37
N PHE A 80 17.45 -25.88 -1.20
CA PHE A 80 18.91 -25.96 -1.09
C PHE A 80 19.46 -27.38 -1.29
N HIS A 81 18.65 -28.42 -1.07
CA HIS A 81 19.01 -29.80 -1.41
C HIS A 81 19.03 -30.02 -2.93
N PHE A 82 18.15 -29.34 -3.69
CA PHE A 82 18.05 -29.45 -5.15
C PHE A 82 18.46 -28.15 -5.85
N PRO A 83 19.74 -27.99 -6.24
CA PRO A 83 20.28 -26.70 -6.70
C PRO A 83 19.64 -26.12 -7.96
N HIS A 84 19.00 -26.96 -8.79
CA HIS A 84 18.34 -26.53 -10.01
C HIS A 84 17.05 -25.73 -9.77
N LEU A 85 16.48 -25.87 -8.56
CA LEU A 85 15.28 -25.15 -8.14
C LEU A 85 15.59 -23.70 -7.82
N LEU A 86 16.77 -23.42 -7.23
CA LEU A 86 17.21 -22.10 -6.77
C LEU A 86 17.31 -21.04 -7.89
N SER A 87 17.22 -19.78 -7.50
CA SER A 87 17.46 -18.66 -8.41
C SER A 87 18.89 -18.71 -8.99
N PRO A 88 19.11 -18.31 -10.26
CA PRO A 88 20.39 -18.48 -10.94
C PRO A 88 21.53 -17.73 -10.24
N GLN A 89 21.22 -16.61 -9.59
CA GLN A 89 22.18 -15.82 -8.81
C GLN A 89 22.73 -16.60 -7.61
N ILE A 90 21.86 -17.33 -6.91
CA ILE A 90 22.22 -18.11 -5.72
C ILE A 90 22.82 -19.46 -6.13
N GLN A 91 22.34 -20.03 -7.23
CA GLN A 91 22.87 -21.28 -7.79
C GLN A 91 24.37 -21.16 -8.11
N CYS A 92 24.82 -20.05 -8.69
CA CYS A 92 26.22 -19.83 -9.05
C CYS A 92 27.12 -19.38 -7.88
N SER A 93 26.56 -19.16 -6.68
CA SER A 93 27.32 -18.64 -5.54
C SER A 93 28.19 -19.70 -4.84
N VAL A 94 29.44 -19.35 -4.52
CA VAL A 94 30.42 -20.22 -3.85
C VAL A 94 30.06 -20.48 -2.37
N HIS A 95 29.27 -19.60 -1.75
CA HIS A 95 28.93 -19.63 -0.32
C HIS A 95 27.52 -20.16 -0.01
N ARG A 96 27.00 -21.09 -0.81
CA ARG A 96 25.62 -21.62 -0.69
C ARG A 96 25.26 -22.12 0.72
N ALA A 97 26.19 -22.76 1.43
CA ALA A 97 25.96 -23.23 2.80
C ALA A 97 25.72 -22.09 3.80
N ARG A 98 26.44 -20.97 3.67
CA ARG A 98 26.23 -19.77 4.50
C ARG A 98 24.88 -19.12 4.18
N TYR A 99 24.52 -19.03 2.89
CA TYR A 99 23.20 -18.54 2.48
C TYR A 99 22.07 -19.35 3.11
N ARG A 100 22.16 -20.69 3.07
CA ARG A 100 21.18 -21.58 3.70
C ARG A 100 21.02 -21.27 5.19
N GLN A 101 22.13 -21.20 5.93
CA GLN A 101 22.11 -20.92 7.37
C GLN A 101 21.50 -19.56 7.68
N HIS A 102 21.84 -18.55 6.89
CA HIS A 102 21.35 -17.19 7.08
C HIS A 102 19.85 -17.07 6.79
N VAL A 103 19.36 -17.61 5.66
CA VAL A 103 17.92 -17.63 5.33
C VAL A 103 17.15 -18.41 6.38
N LEU A 104 17.65 -19.57 6.80
CA LEU A 104 17.02 -20.39 7.83
C LEU A 104 16.94 -19.66 9.18
N GLY A 105 18.00 -18.93 9.57
CA GLY A 105 18.00 -18.12 10.79
C GLY A 105 16.91 -17.04 10.79
N ILE A 106 16.71 -16.36 9.66
CA ILE A 106 15.68 -15.32 9.52
C ILE A 106 14.28 -15.95 9.57
N VAL A 107 14.05 -17.06 8.86
CA VAL A 107 12.75 -17.76 8.86
C VAL A 107 12.40 -18.30 10.25
N LEU A 108 13.38 -18.82 11.00
CA LEU A 108 13.17 -19.42 12.32
C LEU A 108 13.12 -18.41 13.47
N GLN A 109 13.53 -17.16 13.28
CA GLN A 109 13.53 -16.14 14.33
C GLN A 109 12.11 -15.89 14.90
N GLY A 110 11.12 -15.71 14.03
CA GLY A 110 9.71 -15.51 14.43
C GLY A 110 9.14 -16.72 15.20
N PRO A 111 9.25 -17.95 14.66
CA PRO A 111 8.88 -19.18 15.35
C PRO A 111 9.56 -19.36 16.71
N ALA A 112 10.84 -19.02 16.85
CA ALA A 112 11.54 -19.13 18.13
C ALA A 112 10.95 -18.19 19.19
N LEU A 113 10.63 -16.95 18.82
CA LEU A 113 9.95 -15.99 19.70
C LEU A 113 8.52 -16.44 20.04
N CYS A 114 7.78 -16.98 19.06
CA CYS A 114 6.44 -17.54 19.28
C CYS A 114 6.47 -18.80 20.14
N PHE A 115 7.52 -19.61 20.06
CA PHE A 115 7.72 -20.77 20.93
C PHE A 115 7.91 -20.33 22.39
N ALA A 116 8.74 -19.32 22.62
CA ALA A 116 8.86 -18.70 23.94
C ALA A 116 7.50 -18.13 24.41
N ALA A 117 6.78 -17.41 23.55
CA ALA A 117 5.47 -16.85 23.89
C ALA A 117 4.42 -17.93 24.22
N ALA A 118 4.44 -19.07 23.51
CA ALA A 118 3.56 -20.21 23.77
C ALA A 118 3.84 -20.82 25.15
N ILE A 119 5.10 -20.98 25.54
CA ILE A 119 5.47 -21.45 26.89
C ILE A 119 4.96 -20.47 27.94
N PHE A 120 5.24 -19.18 27.79
CA PHE A 120 4.79 -18.15 28.74
C PHE A 120 3.27 -17.99 28.80
N SER A 121 2.53 -18.35 27.75
CA SER A 121 1.07 -18.27 27.74
C SER A 121 0.42 -19.14 28.82
N LEU A 122 1.08 -20.23 29.23
CA LEU A 122 0.58 -21.15 30.28
C LEU A 122 0.80 -20.63 31.70
N PHE A 123 1.79 -19.75 31.89
CA PHE A 123 2.21 -19.28 33.22
C PHE A 123 1.88 -17.81 33.48
N PHE A 124 1.97 -16.96 32.46
CA PHE A 124 1.82 -15.51 32.59
C PHE A 124 1.36 -14.86 31.27
N VAL A 125 0.03 -14.78 31.13
CA VAL A 125 -0.68 -14.26 29.93
C VAL A 125 -0.21 -12.86 29.49
N PRO A 126 -0.01 -11.87 30.38
CA PRO A 126 0.38 -10.51 29.95
C PRO A 126 1.72 -10.45 29.20
N LEU A 127 2.72 -11.23 29.62
CA LEU A 127 4.02 -11.29 28.94
C LEU A 127 3.90 -11.95 27.56
N SER A 128 3.03 -12.95 27.42
CA SER A 128 2.79 -13.61 26.13
C SER A 128 2.23 -12.63 25.10
N TYR A 129 1.28 -11.76 25.51
CA TYR A 129 0.79 -10.66 24.67
C TYR A 129 1.88 -9.67 24.29
N LEU A 130 2.75 -9.29 25.23
CA LEU A 130 3.87 -8.37 24.95
C LEU A 130 4.85 -8.98 23.93
N LEU A 131 5.19 -10.26 24.09
CA LEU A 131 6.04 -10.99 23.14
C LEU A 131 5.39 -11.09 21.76
N MET A 132 4.10 -11.38 21.68
CA MET A 132 3.35 -11.42 20.42
C MET A 132 3.34 -10.06 19.71
N VAL A 133 3.04 -8.98 20.44
CA VAL A 133 3.10 -7.61 19.89
C VAL A 133 4.51 -7.30 19.39
N THR A 134 5.54 -7.75 20.10
CA THR A 134 6.94 -7.59 19.68
C THR A 134 7.22 -8.33 18.38
N VAL A 135 6.77 -9.58 18.22
CA VAL A 135 6.89 -10.35 16.95
C VAL A 135 6.23 -9.62 15.79
N ILE A 136 5.07 -9.01 16.02
CA ILE A 136 4.32 -8.29 14.98
C ILE A 136 5.01 -6.97 14.62
N LEU A 137 5.49 -6.21 15.61
CA LEU A 137 6.03 -4.87 15.40
C LEU A 137 7.52 -4.87 15.01
N LEU A 138 8.31 -5.87 15.41
CA LEU A 138 9.76 -5.93 15.16
C LEU A 138 10.13 -5.77 13.66
N PRO A 139 9.44 -6.42 12.70
CA PRO A 139 9.71 -6.22 11.27
C PRO A 139 9.40 -4.81 10.77
N TYR A 140 8.49 -4.09 11.43
CA TYR A 140 8.13 -2.72 11.07
C TYR A 140 9.07 -1.71 11.73
N VAL A 141 9.38 -1.90 13.01
CA VAL A 141 10.34 -1.06 13.75
C VAL A 141 11.70 -1.13 13.08
N SER A 142 12.19 -2.33 12.74
CA SER A 142 13.47 -2.49 12.01
C SER A 142 13.48 -1.80 10.64
N LYS A 143 12.36 -1.81 9.90
CA LYS A 143 12.24 -1.06 8.63
C LYS A 143 12.29 0.44 8.87
N VAL A 144 11.57 0.95 9.87
CA VAL A 144 11.50 2.39 10.17
C VAL A 144 12.84 2.90 10.71
N THR A 145 13.49 2.16 11.61
CA THR A 145 14.81 2.53 12.13
C THR A 145 15.88 2.46 11.05
N GLY A 146 15.86 1.46 10.17
CA GLY A 146 16.73 1.40 9.00
C GLY A 146 16.56 2.61 8.09
N TRP A 147 15.31 2.93 7.71
CA TRP A 147 15.01 4.10 6.90
C TRP A 147 15.44 5.42 7.57
N CYS A 148 15.18 5.57 8.87
CA CYS A 148 15.54 6.76 9.62
C CYS A 148 17.07 6.91 9.73
N ARG A 149 17.78 5.80 9.98
CA ARG A 149 19.25 5.73 10.04
C ARG A 149 19.88 6.13 8.71
N ASP A 150 19.41 5.56 7.61
CA ASP A 150 19.93 5.85 6.27
C ASP A 150 19.73 7.32 5.90
N ARG A 151 18.64 7.93 6.40
CA ARG A 151 18.33 9.34 6.16
C ARG A 151 19.08 10.30 7.09
N LEU A 152 19.37 9.91 8.33
CA LEU A 152 20.07 10.74 9.32
C LEU A 152 21.58 10.71 9.20
N LEU A 153 22.17 9.54 8.91
CA LEU A 153 23.63 9.37 8.94
C LEU A 153 24.31 9.61 7.57
N GLY A 154 23.54 9.82 6.51
CA GLY A 154 24.07 9.82 5.14
C GLY A 154 24.62 8.43 4.77
N HIS A 155 24.72 8.13 3.48
CA HIS A 155 25.36 6.88 3.03
C HIS A 155 26.81 6.83 3.54
N ARG A 156 27.06 6.06 4.59
CA ARG A 156 28.42 5.64 4.92
C ARG A 156 28.79 4.59 3.88
N GLU A 157 29.72 4.94 2.99
CA GLU A 157 30.33 3.98 2.07
C GLU A 157 30.72 2.72 2.85
N PRO A 158 30.31 1.52 2.40
CA PRO A 158 30.70 0.29 3.05
C PRO A 158 32.22 0.18 3.00
N SER A 159 32.86 0.16 4.17
CA SER A 159 34.31 0.12 4.34
C SER A 159 34.92 -1.04 3.55
N ALA A 160 35.88 -0.71 2.68
CA ALA A 160 36.66 -1.64 1.88
C ALA A 160 37.45 -2.64 2.76
N HIS A 161 37.07 -3.93 2.72
CA HIS A 161 37.91 -5.14 2.68
C HIS A 161 37.07 -6.41 2.95
N PRO A 162 37.44 -7.59 2.42
CA PRO A 162 36.63 -8.33 1.46
C PRO A 162 35.89 -9.52 2.09
N VAL A 163 34.58 -9.45 2.15
CA VAL A 163 33.70 -10.58 1.85
C VAL A 163 32.45 -9.94 1.27
N GLU A 164 32.17 -10.16 -0.02
CA GLU A 164 30.81 -9.98 -0.55
C GLU A 164 29.90 -11.01 0.12
N VAL A 165 29.60 -10.77 1.40
CA VAL A 165 28.41 -11.27 2.05
C VAL A 165 27.30 -10.44 1.46
N PHE A 166 26.81 -10.85 0.29
CA PHE A 166 25.46 -10.52 -0.12
C PHE A 166 24.55 -11.03 1.00
N THR A 167 24.23 -10.12 1.92
CA THR A 167 23.26 -10.32 2.97
C THR A 167 21.94 -10.70 2.30
N PHE A 168 21.14 -11.54 2.96
CA PHE A 168 19.73 -11.63 2.63
C PHE A 168 19.12 -10.30 3.07
N ASP A 169 19.34 -9.27 2.24
CA ASP A 169 19.37 -7.92 2.74
C ASP A 169 17.93 -7.46 2.98
N LEU A 170 17.71 -6.89 4.16
CA LEU A 170 16.48 -6.15 4.44
C LEU A 170 16.25 -5.02 3.41
N HIS A 171 17.30 -4.66 2.64
CA HIS A 171 17.35 -3.67 1.56
C HIS A 171 16.93 -4.17 0.16
N GLU A 172 16.80 -5.47 -0.10
CA GLU A 172 16.45 -5.93 -1.45
C GLU A 172 15.03 -5.45 -1.83
N PRO A 173 14.77 -4.94 -3.04
CA PRO A 173 13.43 -4.49 -3.42
C PRO A 173 12.42 -5.65 -3.38
N LEU A 174 11.17 -5.37 -2.99
CA LEU A 174 10.10 -6.35 -3.17
C LEU A 174 9.82 -6.49 -4.68
N SER A 175 9.46 -7.70 -5.12
CA SER A 175 8.99 -7.87 -6.51
C SER A 175 7.79 -6.96 -6.75
N LYS A 176 7.91 -6.08 -7.75
CA LYS A 176 6.88 -5.14 -8.17
C LYS A 176 5.58 -5.88 -8.49
N GLU A 177 5.67 -6.93 -9.30
CA GLU A 177 4.53 -7.75 -9.73
C GLU A 177 3.74 -8.29 -8.54
N ARG A 178 4.42 -8.74 -7.48
CA ARG A 178 3.72 -9.26 -6.29
C ARG A 178 3.07 -8.15 -5.48
N VAL A 179 3.69 -6.98 -5.40
CA VAL A 179 3.08 -5.81 -4.74
C VAL A 179 1.82 -5.38 -5.51
N GLU A 180 1.87 -5.38 -6.84
CA GLU A 180 0.72 -5.10 -7.71
C GLU A 180 -0.39 -6.14 -7.51
N ALA A 181 -0.09 -7.44 -7.62
CA ALA A 181 -1.07 -8.51 -7.44
C ALA A 181 -1.74 -8.51 -6.05
N PHE A 182 -0.97 -8.24 -4.99
CA PHE A 182 -1.54 -8.10 -3.65
C PHE A 182 -2.46 -6.87 -3.53
N SER A 183 -2.06 -5.75 -4.15
CA SER A 183 -2.87 -4.53 -4.16
C SER A 183 -4.19 -4.75 -4.92
N ASP A 184 -4.12 -5.33 -6.12
CA ASP A 184 -5.28 -5.66 -6.95
C ASP A 184 -6.26 -6.58 -6.22
N GLY A 185 -5.76 -7.59 -5.51
CA GLY A 185 -6.59 -8.47 -4.69
C GLY A 185 -7.33 -7.74 -3.57
N VAL A 186 -6.68 -6.79 -2.88
CA VAL A 186 -7.33 -5.98 -1.83
C VAL A 186 -8.42 -5.08 -2.43
N TYR A 187 -8.14 -4.39 -3.54
CA TYR A 187 -9.14 -3.56 -4.22
C TYR A 187 -10.35 -4.39 -4.71
N ALA A 188 -10.10 -5.57 -5.27
CA ALA A 188 -11.16 -6.48 -5.71
C ALA A 188 -12.04 -6.93 -4.53
N ILE A 189 -11.45 -7.35 -3.40
CA ILE A 189 -12.22 -7.74 -2.21
C ILE A 189 -13.06 -6.56 -1.71
N VAL A 190 -12.48 -5.36 -1.61
CA VAL A 190 -13.22 -4.16 -1.19
C VAL A 190 -14.42 -3.89 -2.11
N ALA A 191 -14.24 -3.97 -3.42
CA ALA A 191 -15.34 -3.81 -4.37
C ALA A 191 -16.42 -4.90 -4.19
N THR A 192 -16.04 -6.16 -3.95
CA THR A 192 -17.00 -7.24 -3.70
C THR A 192 -17.79 -7.05 -2.40
N LEU A 193 -17.16 -6.56 -1.33
CA LEU A 193 -17.85 -6.26 -0.07
C LEU A 193 -18.88 -5.13 -0.23
N LEU A 194 -18.63 -4.16 -1.13
CA LEU A 194 -19.59 -3.09 -1.41
C LEU A 194 -20.84 -3.59 -2.15
N ILE A 195 -20.68 -4.50 -3.13
CA ILE A 195 -21.86 -5.04 -3.84
C ILE A 195 -22.64 -6.03 -2.96
N LEU A 196 -21.95 -6.82 -2.11
CA LEU A 196 -22.62 -7.71 -1.16
C LEU A 196 -23.52 -6.94 -0.17
N ASP A 197 -23.08 -5.77 0.30
CA ASP A 197 -23.89 -4.87 1.16
C ASP A 197 -25.22 -4.51 0.49
N ILE A 198 -25.18 -4.14 -0.80
CA ILE A 198 -26.38 -3.82 -1.58
C ILE A 198 -27.24 -5.06 -1.81
N CYS A 199 -26.63 -6.21 -2.09
CA CYS A 199 -27.35 -7.45 -2.30
C CYS A 199 -28.08 -7.93 -1.03
N GLU A 200 -27.55 -7.67 0.16
CA GLU A 200 -28.22 -8.03 1.41
C GLU A 200 -29.33 -7.04 1.81
N ASP A 201 -29.12 -5.72 1.69
CA ASP A 201 -30.06 -4.72 2.25
C ASP A 201 -31.13 -4.19 1.28
N ASN A 202 -30.93 -4.36 -0.03
CA ASN A 202 -31.81 -3.74 -1.04
C ASN A 202 -32.69 -4.73 -1.79
N VAL A 203 -32.58 -6.03 -1.49
CA VAL A 203 -33.49 -7.04 -2.02
C VAL A 203 -34.71 -7.09 -1.09
N PRO A 204 -35.88 -6.57 -1.51
CA PRO A 204 -37.02 -6.46 -0.61
C PRO A 204 -37.69 -7.82 -0.40
N ASP A 205 -38.17 -8.07 0.82
CA ASP A 205 -38.92 -9.29 1.12
C ASP A 205 -40.28 -9.29 0.39
N PRO A 206 -40.74 -10.42 -0.16
CA PRO A 206 -42.03 -10.50 -0.85
C PRO A 206 -43.21 -10.03 0.00
N LYS A 207 -43.14 -10.25 1.32
CA LYS A 207 -44.15 -9.78 2.28
C LYS A 207 -44.14 -8.26 2.41
N GLU A 208 -42.95 -7.65 2.52
CA GLU A 208 -42.82 -6.19 2.60
C GLU A 208 -43.35 -5.51 1.33
N VAL A 209 -43.02 -6.05 0.15
CA VAL A 209 -43.53 -5.53 -1.13
C VAL A 209 -45.05 -5.56 -1.17
N LYS A 210 -45.66 -6.65 -0.67
CA LYS A 210 -47.12 -6.80 -0.64
C LYS A 210 -47.78 -5.84 0.34
N GLU A 211 -47.24 -5.73 1.55
CA GLU A 211 -47.83 -4.92 2.64
C GLU A 211 -47.63 -3.42 2.43
N ARG A 212 -46.43 -3.01 2.03
CA ARG A 212 -46.02 -1.59 1.99
C ARG A 212 -46.21 -0.93 0.64
N PHE A 213 -46.18 -1.72 -0.44
CA PHE A 213 -46.23 -1.22 -1.81
C PHE A 213 -47.37 -1.84 -2.64
N GLY A 214 -48.32 -2.53 -1.99
CA GLY A 214 -49.48 -3.12 -2.67
C GLY A 214 -49.11 -4.20 -3.70
N GLY A 215 -47.95 -4.85 -3.54
CA GLY A 215 -47.44 -5.83 -4.49
C GLY A 215 -46.65 -5.25 -5.66
N SER A 216 -46.47 -3.91 -5.73
CA SER A 216 -45.68 -3.27 -6.79
C SER A 216 -44.19 -3.26 -6.46
N LEU A 217 -43.43 -4.15 -7.12
CA LEU A 217 -41.98 -4.17 -7.02
C LEU A 217 -41.32 -2.90 -7.57
N VAL A 218 -41.92 -2.28 -8.59
CA VAL A 218 -41.39 -1.03 -9.18
C VAL A 218 -41.40 0.09 -8.15
N ALA A 219 -42.48 0.21 -7.36
CA ALA A 219 -42.57 1.20 -6.30
C ALA A 219 -41.51 0.94 -5.22
N ALA A 220 -41.32 -0.32 -4.80
CA ALA A 220 -40.28 -0.70 -3.85
C ALA A 220 -38.86 -0.36 -4.35
N LEU A 221 -38.56 -0.69 -5.61
CA LEU A 221 -37.27 -0.40 -6.22
C LEU A 221 -37.01 1.10 -6.35
N SER A 222 -38.02 1.88 -6.73
CA SER A 222 -37.90 3.35 -6.82
C SER A 222 -37.54 3.99 -5.48
N ALA A 223 -38.09 3.47 -4.37
CA ALA A 223 -37.75 3.92 -3.02
C ALA A 223 -36.29 3.58 -2.63
N THR A 224 -35.73 2.48 -3.15
CA THR A 224 -34.32 2.10 -2.93
C THR A 224 -33.33 2.75 -3.92
N GLY A 225 -33.82 3.48 -4.92
CA GLY A 225 -33.03 4.10 -5.99
C GLY A 225 -31.76 4.85 -5.53
N PRO A 226 -31.83 5.75 -4.53
CA PRO A 226 -30.66 6.50 -4.04
C PRO A 226 -29.52 5.61 -3.53
N ARG A 227 -29.82 4.41 -3.01
CA ARG A 227 -28.81 3.47 -2.50
C ARG A 227 -27.99 2.86 -3.64
N PHE A 228 -28.61 2.56 -4.78
CA PHE A 228 -27.87 2.11 -5.97
C PHE A 228 -26.92 3.19 -6.48
N LEU A 229 -27.33 4.47 -6.45
CA LEU A 229 -26.45 5.58 -6.82
C LEU A 229 -25.28 5.73 -5.83
N ALA A 230 -25.53 5.56 -4.53
CA ALA A 230 -24.48 5.55 -3.52
C ALA A 230 -23.46 4.41 -3.76
N TYR A 231 -23.92 3.24 -4.18
CA TYR A 231 -23.05 2.13 -4.59
C TYR A 231 -22.16 2.50 -5.79
N PHE A 232 -22.72 3.11 -6.85
CA PHE A 232 -21.88 3.52 -7.98
C PHE A 232 -20.83 4.56 -7.57
N GLY A 233 -21.15 5.47 -6.64
CA GLY A 233 -20.20 6.42 -6.08
C GLY A 233 -19.07 5.75 -5.27
N SER A 234 -19.41 4.76 -4.43
CA SER A 234 -18.43 4.01 -3.64
C SER A 234 -17.52 3.16 -4.53
N PHE A 235 -18.10 2.44 -5.50
CA PHE A 235 -17.36 1.66 -6.49
C PHE A 235 -16.44 2.55 -7.33
N ALA A 236 -16.93 3.71 -7.79
CA ALA A 236 -16.10 4.69 -8.52
C ALA A 236 -14.92 5.16 -7.66
N THR A 237 -15.12 5.41 -6.37
CA THR A 237 -14.01 5.80 -5.48
C THR A 237 -12.95 4.72 -5.34
N VAL A 238 -13.36 3.46 -5.12
CA VAL A 238 -12.44 2.32 -5.06
C VAL A 238 -11.68 2.16 -6.38
N GLY A 239 -12.40 2.19 -7.51
CA GLY A 239 -11.81 2.04 -8.84
C GLY A 239 -10.85 3.17 -9.22
N LEU A 240 -11.11 4.41 -8.80
CA LEU A 240 -10.22 5.54 -9.08
C LEU A 240 -8.99 5.56 -8.17
N LEU A 241 -9.11 5.12 -6.91
CA LEU A 241 -7.95 4.89 -6.03
C LEU A 241 -7.06 3.76 -6.59
N TRP A 242 -7.67 2.68 -7.09
CA TRP A 242 -6.96 1.62 -7.80
C TRP A 242 -6.28 2.17 -9.07
N PHE A 243 -6.99 2.97 -9.88
CA PHE A 243 -6.43 3.56 -11.11
C PHE A 243 -5.23 4.49 -10.83
N ALA A 244 -5.29 5.27 -9.75
CA ALA A 244 -4.19 6.12 -9.31
C ALA A 244 -2.97 5.28 -8.90
N HIS A 245 -3.20 4.21 -8.12
CA HIS A 245 -2.17 3.23 -7.74
C HIS A 245 -1.55 2.53 -8.96
N HIS A 246 -2.38 1.97 -9.85
CA HIS A 246 -1.94 1.32 -11.07
C HIS A 246 -1.11 2.27 -11.95
N SER A 247 -1.58 3.50 -12.15
CA SER A 247 -0.84 4.54 -12.89
C SER A 247 0.53 4.87 -12.28
N LEU A 248 0.61 4.88 -10.95
CA LEU A 248 1.86 5.08 -10.21
C LEU A 248 2.81 3.91 -10.45
N PHE A 249 2.35 2.69 -10.26
CA PHE A 249 3.20 1.51 -10.37
C PHE A 249 3.63 1.21 -11.80
N LEU A 250 2.86 1.59 -12.84
CA LEU A 250 3.32 1.59 -14.24
C LEU A 250 4.64 2.37 -14.43
N HIS A 251 4.80 3.49 -13.71
CA HIS A 251 5.97 4.35 -13.78
C HIS A 251 7.08 4.01 -12.78
N VAL A 252 6.84 3.06 -11.87
CA VAL A 252 7.86 2.56 -10.93
C VAL A 252 8.71 1.50 -11.62
N ARG A 253 10.03 1.72 -11.63
CA ARG A 253 11.05 0.77 -12.09
C ARG A 253 11.44 -0.21 -10.99
N LYS A 254 11.64 0.28 -9.77
CA LYS A 254 12.09 -0.50 -8.61
C LYS A 254 11.28 -0.12 -7.38
N ALA A 255 10.57 -1.10 -6.80
CA ALA A 255 9.79 -0.90 -5.59
C ALA A 255 10.68 -1.00 -4.35
N THR A 256 10.97 0.15 -3.72
CA THR A 256 11.77 0.18 -2.49
C THR A 256 10.96 -0.33 -1.29
N ARG A 257 11.66 -0.66 -0.20
CA ARG A 257 11.03 -1.13 1.05
C ARG A 257 10.14 -0.08 1.70
N ALA A 258 10.56 1.19 1.65
CA ALA A 258 9.75 2.31 2.13
C ALA A 258 8.45 2.43 1.34
N MET A 259 8.53 2.35 0.00
CA MET A 259 7.35 2.30 -0.87
C MET A 259 6.44 1.11 -0.54
N GLY A 260 7.00 -0.08 -0.28
CA GLY A 260 6.23 -1.25 0.13
C GLY A 260 5.52 -1.09 1.48
N LEU A 261 6.15 -0.43 2.46
CA LEU A 261 5.53 -0.11 3.74
C LEU A 261 4.38 0.89 3.58
N LEU A 262 4.61 1.98 2.83
CA LEU A 262 3.59 2.97 2.52
C LEU A 262 2.43 2.34 1.72
N ASN A 263 2.71 1.43 0.80
CA ASN A 263 1.70 0.65 0.09
C ASN A 263 0.87 -0.20 1.06
N THR A 264 1.52 -0.89 2.00
CA THR A 264 0.84 -1.69 3.03
C THR A 264 -0.11 -0.82 3.86
N LEU A 265 0.33 0.38 4.26
CA LEU A 265 -0.51 1.31 5.01
C LEU A 265 -1.69 1.82 4.16
N SER A 266 -1.44 2.21 2.90
CA SER A 266 -2.49 2.59 1.96
C SER A 266 -3.56 1.48 1.85
N LEU A 267 -3.15 0.24 1.59
CA LEU A 267 -4.06 -0.90 1.45
C LEU A 267 -4.82 -1.21 2.75
N ALA A 268 -4.19 -1.05 3.91
CA ALA A 268 -4.86 -1.24 5.20
C ALA A 268 -6.03 -0.25 5.37
N PHE A 269 -5.87 1.00 4.93
CA PHE A 269 -6.95 2.00 4.95
C PHE A 269 -7.95 1.83 3.81
N VAL A 270 -7.52 1.38 2.63
CA VAL A 270 -8.42 0.98 1.53
C VAL A 270 -9.34 -0.16 1.98
N GLY A 271 -8.84 -1.13 2.73
CA GLY A 271 -9.65 -2.19 3.36
C GLY A 271 -10.72 -1.68 4.33
N GLY A 272 -10.61 -0.44 4.80
CA GLY A 272 -11.61 0.24 5.63
C GLY A 272 -12.69 0.99 4.83
N LEU A 273 -12.59 1.09 3.50
CA LEU A 273 -13.60 1.76 2.68
C LEU A 273 -15.01 1.15 2.80
N PRO A 274 -15.20 -0.17 2.95
CA PRO A 274 -16.52 -0.71 3.24
C PRO A 274 -17.14 -0.07 4.48
N LEU A 275 -16.39 0.17 5.55
CA LEU A 275 -16.91 0.85 6.74
C LEU A 275 -17.36 2.31 6.46
N ALA A 276 -16.75 2.97 5.48
CA ALA A 276 -17.07 4.33 5.09
C ALA A 276 -18.34 4.45 4.23
N TYR A 277 -18.72 3.37 3.52
CA TYR A 277 -19.77 3.38 2.50
C TYR A 277 -20.93 2.42 2.77
N GLN A 278 -20.71 1.37 3.56
CA GLN A 278 -21.73 0.38 3.90
C GLN A 278 -22.78 0.98 4.82
N GLN A 279 -24.05 0.77 4.48
CA GLN A 279 -25.19 1.19 5.28
C GLN A 279 -25.71 0.04 6.18
N THR A 280 -25.38 -1.21 5.84
CA THR A 280 -25.85 -2.44 6.49
C THR A 280 -25.10 -2.75 7.78
N SER A 281 -23.85 -2.29 7.90
CA SER A 281 -23.05 -2.57 9.09
C SER A 281 -23.80 -2.13 10.35
N ALA A 282 -23.77 -2.95 11.41
CA ALA A 282 -24.34 -2.58 12.70
C ALA A 282 -23.80 -1.22 13.21
N PHE A 283 -22.61 -0.84 12.75
CA PHE A 283 -21.99 0.47 12.96
C PHE A 283 -22.71 1.61 12.23
N ALA A 284 -23.17 1.41 11.00
CA ALA A 284 -23.91 2.41 10.23
C ALA A 284 -25.35 2.61 10.75
N ARG A 285 -25.98 1.58 11.32
CA ARG A 285 -27.33 1.66 11.90
C ARG A 285 -27.40 2.36 13.26
N GLN A 286 -26.26 2.66 13.88
CA GLN A 286 -26.23 3.48 15.10
C GLN A 286 -26.75 4.90 14.81
N PRO A 287 -27.50 5.51 15.76
CA PRO A 287 -27.95 6.89 15.66
C PRO A 287 -26.74 7.82 15.83
N ARG A 288 -25.95 7.96 14.77
CA ARG A 288 -24.89 8.96 14.64
C ARG A 288 -25.38 10.05 13.71
N ASP A 289 -24.93 11.27 13.99
CA ASP A 289 -25.11 12.40 13.09
C ASP A 289 -24.50 12.08 11.72
N GLU A 290 -25.19 12.45 10.65
CA GLU A 290 -24.71 12.30 9.27
C GLU A 290 -23.33 12.94 9.07
N LEU A 291 -23.06 14.02 9.83
CA LEU A 291 -21.79 14.74 9.83
C LEU A 291 -20.62 13.86 10.30
N GLU A 292 -20.83 13.03 11.31
CA GLU A 292 -19.80 12.11 11.79
C GLU A 292 -19.49 11.03 10.75
N ARG A 293 -20.52 10.52 10.06
CA ARG A 293 -20.35 9.54 8.97
C ARG A 293 -19.52 10.13 7.83
N VAL A 294 -19.82 11.37 7.42
CA VAL A 294 -19.02 12.09 6.41
C VAL A 294 -17.58 12.28 6.86
N ARG A 295 -17.34 12.68 8.12
CA ARG A 295 -15.98 12.86 8.68
C ARG A 295 -15.17 11.57 8.65
N VAL A 296 -15.76 10.46 9.08
CA VAL A 296 -15.13 9.14 9.06
C VAL A 296 -14.81 8.71 7.62
N SER A 297 -15.76 8.88 6.69
CA SER A 297 -15.56 8.55 5.28
C SER A 297 -14.41 9.36 4.66
N CYS A 298 -14.40 10.69 4.85
CA CYS A 298 -13.33 11.56 4.39
C CYS A 298 -11.98 11.19 5.01
N ALA A 299 -11.92 10.86 6.30
CA ALA A 299 -10.68 10.46 6.96
C ALA A 299 -10.10 9.16 6.38
N ILE A 300 -10.95 8.16 6.11
CA ILE A 300 -10.51 6.89 5.51
C ILE A 300 -10.01 7.11 4.07
N ILE A 301 -10.74 7.86 3.25
CA ILE A 301 -10.32 8.19 1.87
C ILE A 301 -9.01 8.99 1.86
N PHE A 302 -8.87 9.96 2.77
CA PHE A 302 -7.65 10.74 2.93
C PHE A 302 -6.47 9.84 3.29
N LEU A 303 -6.61 8.99 4.31
CA LEU A 303 -5.55 8.09 4.75
C LEU A 303 -5.18 7.07 3.66
N ALA A 304 -6.17 6.49 2.97
CA ALA A 304 -5.94 5.59 1.85
C ALA A 304 -5.12 6.24 0.73
N SER A 305 -5.40 7.49 0.40
CA SER A 305 -4.80 8.20 -0.74
C SER A 305 -3.49 8.93 -0.42
N ILE A 306 -3.34 9.51 0.79
CA ILE A 306 -2.12 10.23 1.18
C ILE A 306 -0.90 9.32 1.23
N PHE A 307 -1.07 8.04 1.58
CA PHE A 307 0.02 7.08 1.55
C PHE A 307 0.46 6.76 0.11
N GLN A 308 -0.44 6.77 -0.88
CA GLN A 308 -0.04 6.64 -2.29
C GLN A 308 0.74 7.87 -2.77
N PHE A 309 0.29 9.06 -2.36
CA PHE A 309 1.04 10.29 -2.62
C PHE A 309 2.42 10.25 -1.94
N ALA A 310 2.54 9.69 -0.73
CA ALA A 310 3.81 9.49 -0.05
C ALA A 310 4.72 8.47 -0.76
N ILE A 311 4.17 7.43 -1.40
CA ILE A 311 4.96 6.50 -2.25
C ILE A 311 5.58 7.29 -3.40
N TRP A 312 4.79 8.13 -4.06
CA TRP A 312 5.24 8.97 -5.16
C TRP A 312 6.34 9.95 -4.76
N THR A 313 6.18 10.68 -3.66
CA THR A 313 7.22 11.59 -3.17
C THR A 313 8.48 10.83 -2.75
N THR A 314 8.34 9.66 -2.13
CA THR A 314 9.49 8.79 -1.77
C THR A 314 10.24 8.30 -3.01
N ALA A 315 9.52 7.96 -4.09
CA ALA A 315 10.13 7.57 -5.35
C ALA A 315 10.84 8.76 -6.03
N LEU A 316 10.28 9.96 -5.96
CA LEU A 316 10.93 11.17 -6.49
C LEU A 316 12.28 11.50 -5.82
N LEU A 317 12.46 11.16 -4.53
CA LEU A 317 13.75 11.37 -3.84
C LEU A 317 14.90 10.62 -4.51
N HIS A 318 14.63 9.45 -5.09
CA HIS A 318 15.61 8.63 -5.81
C HIS A 318 15.09 8.33 -7.23
N GLN A 319 14.69 9.38 -7.95
CA GLN A 319 13.99 9.27 -9.24
C GLN A 319 14.78 8.49 -10.30
N ALA A 320 16.12 8.55 -10.28
CA ALA A 320 16.98 7.85 -11.25
C ALA A 320 16.85 6.31 -11.17
N GLU A 321 16.71 5.77 -9.97
CA GLU A 321 16.62 4.32 -9.73
C GLU A 321 15.18 3.81 -9.70
N THR A 322 14.27 4.60 -9.12
CA THR A 322 12.94 4.11 -8.77
C THR A 322 11.87 4.45 -9.80
N LEU A 323 12.06 5.49 -10.62
CA LEU A 323 11.05 6.01 -11.56
C LEU A 323 11.53 6.00 -13.01
N GLN A 324 10.57 5.90 -13.93
CA GLN A 324 10.81 6.10 -15.35
C GLN A 324 11.09 7.59 -15.67
N PRO A 325 11.91 7.91 -16.68
CA PRO A 325 12.27 9.29 -17.02
C PRO A 325 11.08 10.23 -17.35
N SER A 326 9.96 9.68 -17.81
CA SER A 326 8.76 10.45 -18.17
C SER A 326 8.16 11.25 -17.01
N VAL A 327 8.37 10.80 -15.78
CA VAL A 327 7.74 11.35 -14.57
C VAL A 327 8.74 12.01 -13.61
N TRP A 328 10.02 12.12 -13.98
CA TRP A 328 11.03 12.87 -13.23
C TRP A 328 10.64 14.34 -13.04
N PHE A 329 11.31 15.07 -12.15
CA PHE A 329 11.11 16.52 -12.04
C PHE A 329 11.32 17.20 -13.40
N GLY A 330 10.30 17.93 -13.87
CA GLY A 330 10.28 18.54 -15.21
C GLY A 330 9.91 17.59 -16.35
N GLY A 331 9.64 16.32 -16.06
CA GLY A 331 9.19 15.32 -17.02
C GLY A 331 7.79 15.61 -17.58
N ARG A 332 7.49 15.04 -18.75
CA ARG A 332 6.24 15.27 -19.49
C ARG A 332 4.99 14.89 -18.69
N GLU A 333 5.06 13.81 -17.91
CA GLU A 333 3.92 13.28 -17.15
C GLU A 333 4.00 13.59 -15.65
N HIS A 334 5.02 14.32 -15.19
CA HIS A 334 5.22 14.64 -13.79
C HIS A 334 4.02 15.38 -13.18
N ALA A 335 3.57 16.47 -13.83
CA ALA A 335 2.44 17.26 -13.35
C ALA A 335 1.12 16.46 -13.39
N LEU A 336 0.97 15.56 -14.37
CA LEU A 336 -0.20 14.70 -14.48
C LEU A 336 -0.24 13.68 -13.34
N MET A 337 0.89 13.04 -13.03
CA MET A 337 0.98 12.08 -11.93
C MET A 337 0.81 12.73 -10.56
N PHE A 338 1.39 13.92 -10.37
CA PHE A 338 1.14 14.74 -9.19
C PHE A 338 -0.34 15.03 -9.02
N ALA A 339 -1.01 15.55 -10.06
CA ALA A 339 -2.44 15.89 -9.99
C ALA A 339 -3.30 14.65 -9.72
N LYS A 340 -2.99 13.52 -10.38
CA LYS A 340 -3.72 12.26 -10.21
C LYS A 340 -3.69 11.75 -8.77
N LEU A 341 -2.52 11.78 -8.12
CA LEU A 341 -2.33 11.30 -6.76
C LEU A 341 -2.75 12.33 -5.70
N ALA A 342 -2.74 13.63 -6.02
CA ALA A 342 -3.14 14.70 -5.12
C ALA A 342 -4.67 14.93 -5.10
N LEU A 343 -5.41 14.49 -6.13
CA LEU A 343 -6.82 14.79 -6.30
C LEU A 343 -7.69 14.32 -5.13
N TYR A 344 -7.63 13.03 -4.77
CA TYR A 344 -8.37 12.49 -3.62
C TYR A 344 -7.95 13.05 -2.26
N PRO A 345 -6.66 13.16 -1.89
CA PRO A 345 -6.30 13.69 -0.59
C PRO A 345 -6.69 15.17 -0.46
N CYS A 346 -6.59 15.98 -1.52
CA CYS A 346 -7.09 17.36 -1.48
C CYS A 346 -8.61 17.42 -1.37
N ALA A 347 -9.34 16.64 -2.18
CA ALA A 347 -10.80 16.65 -2.19
C ALA A 347 -11.39 16.19 -0.84
N SER A 348 -10.90 15.08 -0.30
CA SER A 348 -11.32 14.55 0.99
C SER A 348 -10.97 15.48 2.16
N LEU A 349 -9.80 16.12 2.13
CA LEU A 349 -9.42 17.11 3.15
C LEU A 349 -10.30 18.36 3.08
N LEU A 350 -10.63 18.86 1.89
CA LEU A 350 -11.55 19.99 1.72
C LEU A 350 -12.97 19.64 2.18
N ALA A 351 -13.47 18.45 1.85
CA ALA A 351 -14.75 17.97 2.35
C ALA A 351 -14.74 17.86 3.88
N PHE A 352 -13.67 17.33 4.48
CA PHE A 352 -13.51 17.27 5.93
C PHE A 352 -13.49 18.67 6.56
N ALA A 353 -12.69 19.59 6.03
CA ALA A 353 -12.63 20.98 6.50
C ALA A 353 -13.99 21.68 6.40
N SER A 354 -14.77 21.40 5.34
CA SER A 354 -16.13 21.91 5.20
C SER A 354 -17.06 21.41 6.30
N THR A 355 -16.86 20.20 6.81
CA THR A 355 -17.65 19.69 7.96
C THR A 355 -17.33 20.38 9.28
N CYS A 356 -16.15 21.00 9.40
CA CYS A 356 -15.74 21.76 10.57
C CYS A 356 -16.17 23.22 10.47
N LEU A 357 -16.16 23.79 9.26
CA LEU A 357 -16.39 25.22 9.02
C LEU A 357 -17.85 25.53 8.59
N LEU A 358 -18.45 24.69 7.75
CA LEU A 358 -19.79 24.86 7.16
C LEU A 358 -20.67 23.66 7.50
N SER A 359 -21.09 23.54 8.77
CA SER A 359 -21.89 22.41 9.25
C SER A 359 -23.14 22.14 8.39
N ARG A 360 -23.82 23.20 7.91
CA ARG A 360 -25.09 23.12 7.16
C ARG A 360 -24.98 22.53 5.74
N PHE A 361 -23.85 22.70 5.05
CA PHE A 361 -23.69 22.28 3.63
C PHE A 361 -22.75 21.10 3.43
N SER A 362 -22.15 20.62 4.52
CA SER A 362 -21.14 19.55 4.57
C SER A 362 -21.52 18.27 3.80
N VAL A 363 -22.74 17.76 4.00
CA VAL A 363 -23.23 16.54 3.34
C VAL A 363 -23.37 16.75 1.82
N GLY A 364 -23.91 17.90 1.41
CA GLY A 364 -24.00 18.25 -0.02
C GLY A 364 -22.62 18.38 -0.68
N ILE A 365 -21.64 18.97 0.01
CA ILE A 365 -20.26 19.07 -0.46
C ILE A 365 -19.64 17.68 -0.63
N PHE A 366 -19.89 16.77 0.30
CA PHE A 366 -19.41 15.38 0.19
C PHE A 366 -20.02 14.66 -1.02
N HIS A 367 -21.33 14.76 -1.24
CA HIS A 367 -21.96 14.16 -2.43
C HIS A 367 -21.46 14.79 -3.73
N LEU A 368 -21.29 16.10 -3.77
CA LEU A 368 -20.71 16.80 -4.91
C LEU A 368 -19.28 16.32 -5.19
N MET A 369 -18.47 16.13 -4.14
CA MET A 369 -17.12 15.58 -4.26
C MET A 369 -17.12 14.18 -4.89
N GLN A 370 -18.01 13.28 -4.46
CA GLN A 370 -18.12 11.91 -4.99
C GLN A 370 -18.44 11.88 -6.49
N ILE A 371 -19.17 12.89 -7.00
CA ILE A 371 -19.51 13.01 -8.44
C ILE A 371 -18.41 13.76 -9.21
N ALA A 372 -17.89 14.85 -8.63
CA ALA A 372 -16.93 15.73 -9.28
C ALA A 372 -15.56 15.08 -9.48
N VAL A 373 -15.08 14.28 -8.51
CA VAL A 373 -13.76 13.64 -8.59
C VAL A 373 -13.65 12.69 -9.79
N PRO A 374 -14.60 11.77 -10.05
CA PRO A 374 -14.61 10.97 -11.28
C PRO A 374 -14.53 11.80 -12.56
N CYS A 375 -15.33 12.88 -12.67
CA CYS A 375 -15.28 13.78 -13.82
C CYS A 375 -13.91 14.45 -13.96
N ALA A 376 -13.30 14.87 -12.84
CA ALA A 376 -11.97 15.47 -12.83
C ALA A 376 -10.88 14.47 -13.24
N PHE A 377 -11.00 13.18 -12.89
CA PHE A 377 -10.09 12.13 -13.39
C PHE A 377 -10.20 11.94 -14.90
N LEU A 378 -11.40 11.95 -15.47
CA LEU A 378 -11.63 11.83 -16.91
C LEU A 378 -11.04 13.02 -17.68
N LEU A 379 -11.20 14.24 -17.14
CA LEU A 379 -10.74 15.49 -17.77
C LEU A 379 -9.33 15.92 -17.30
N LEU A 380 -8.62 15.07 -16.55
CA LEU A 380 -7.41 15.46 -15.82
C LEU A 380 -6.33 16.06 -16.73
N ARG A 381 -6.12 15.48 -17.92
CA ARG A 381 -5.13 15.99 -18.88
C ARG A 381 -5.44 17.42 -19.35
N LEU A 382 -6.70 17.70 -19.65
CA LEU A 382 -7.15 19.02 -20.09
C LEU A 382 -7.04 20.04 -18.96
N LEU A 383 -7.51 19.68 -17.75
CA LEU A 383 -7.46 20.54 -16.57
C LEU A 383 -6.02 20.92 -16.20
N VAL A 384 -5.10 19.95 -16.20
CA VAL A 384 -3.67 20.20 -15.91
C VAL A 384 -3.03 21.07 -17.00
N GLY A 385 -3.32 20.80 -18.27
CA GLY A 385 -2.81 21.61 -19.39
C GLY A 385 -3.24 23.07 -19.31
N LEU A 386 -4.54 23.31 -19.08
CA LEU A 386 -5.11 24.64 -18.93
C LEU A 386 -4.54 25.37 -17.71
N ALA A 387 -4.44 24.70 -16.56
CA ALA A 387 -3.90 25.27 -15.33
C ALA A 387 -2.42 25.65 -15.45
N LEU A 388 -1.61 24.81 -16.11
CA LEU A 388 -0.20 25.13 -16.36
C LEU A 388 -0.05 26.28 -17.35
N ALA A 389 -0.89 26.36 -18.39
CA ALA A 389 -0.89 27.47 -19.33
C ALA A 389 -1.28 28.79 -18.66
N SER A 390 -2.34 28.80 -17.85
CA SER A 390 -2.78 30.00 -17.12
C SER A 390 -1.73 30.47 -16.12
N LEU A 391 -1.07 29.55 -15.39
CA LEU A 391 0.04 29.88 -14.49
C LEU A 391 1.26 30.47 -15.22
N ARG A 392 1.59 29.97 -16.43
CA ARG A 392 2.68 30.54 -17.24
C ARG A 392 2.35 31.95 -17.70
N VAL A 393 1.13 32.19 -18.18
CA VAL A 393 0.67 33.52 -18.58
C VAL A 393 0.72 34.49 -17.39
N LEU A 394 0.21 34.08 -16.22
CA LEU A 394 0.23 34.91 -15.01
C LEU A 394 1.66 35.23 -14.54
N ARG A 395 2.58 34.27 -14.59
CA ARG A 395 4.00 34.49 -14.28
C ARG A 395 4.69 35.41 -15.28
N GLY A 396 4.34 35.32 -16.56
CA GLY A 396 4.84 36.21 -17.60
C GLY A 396 4.38 37.66 -17.41
N ILE A 397 3.15 37.87 -16.93
CA ILE A 397 2.62 39.19 -16.58
C ILE A 397 3.31 39.76 -15.32
N ALA A 398 3.65 38.91 -14.35
CA ALA A 398 4.27 39.32 -13.08
C ALA A 398 5.79 39.60 -13.18
N ARG A 399 6.46 39.15 -14.24
CA ARG A 399 7.87 39.49 -14.55
C ARG A 399 7.94 40.18 -15.92
N PRO A 400 7.73 41.51 -16.00
CA PRO A 400 8.13 42.23 -17.20
C PRO A 400 9.64 42.06 -17.35
N GLU A 401 10.08 41.60 -18.53
CA GLU A 401 11.49 41.47 -18.88
C GLU A 401 12.19 42.81 -18.64
N HIS A 402 13.20 42.84 -17.76
CA HIS A 402 14.18 43.90 -17.83
C HIS A 402 14.94 43.73 -19.16
N PRO A 403 15.08 44.79 -19.98
CA PRO A 403 15.86 44.70 -21.21
C PRO A 403 17.29 44.25 -20.85
N PRO A 404 17.93 43.42 -21.69
CA PRO A 404 19.29 42.97 -21.43
C PRO A 404 20.22 44.20 -21.29
N PRO A 405 21.18 44.20 -20.35
CA PRO A 405 22.19 45.25 -20.30
C PRO A 405 22.94 45.28 -21.64
N ALA A 406 23.14 46.49 -22.16
CA ALA A 406 23.87 46.72 -23.41
C ALA A 406 25.22 45.99 -23.41
N PRO A 407 25.69 45.45 -24.55
CA PRO A 407 26.94 44.74 -24.62
C PRO A 407 28.09 45.68 -24.24
N THR A 408 28.68 45.45 -23.07
CA THR A 408 29.99 45.98 -22.72
C THR A 408 31.01 45.42 -23.71
N ARG A 409 31.66 46.30 -24.48
CA ARG A 409 32.87 45.98 -25.24
C ARG A 409 33.86 45.30 -24.28
N GLN A 410 34.04 44.00 -24.44
CA GLN A 410 35.24 43.31 -23.97
C GLN A 410 36.28 43.44 -25.07
N ASP A 411 37.35 44.15 -24.76
CA ASP A 411 38.58 44.16 -25.55
C ASP A 411 39.11 42.73 -25.68
N ASP A 412 39.38 42.33 -26.91
CA ASP A 412 39.78 41.01 -27.35
C ASP A 412 41.32 40.89 -27.26
N PRO A 413 41.92 40.07 -26.38
CA PRO A 413 43.36 39.83 -26.38
C PRO A 413 43.64 38.47 -27.06
N GLN A 414 43.24 38.31 -28.32
CA GLN A 414 43.61 37.14 -29.14
C GLN A 414 44.15 37.49 -30.54
N SER A 415 44.64 38.71 -30.72
CA SER A 415 45.46 39.06 -31.89
C SER A 415 46.94 39.12 -31.52
N GLN A 416 47.60 37.97 -31.32
CA GLN A 416 49.04 37.83 -31.51
C GLN A 416 49.46 36.35 -31.42
N LEU A 417 50.31 35.93 -32.37
CA LEU A 417 51.08 34.68 -32.45
C LEU A 417 50.49 33.55 -33.33
N LEU A 418 50.60 33.74 -34.65
CA LEU A 418 50.92 32.66 -35.60
C LEU A 418 52.35 32.91 -36.13
N PRO A 419 53.24 31.91 -36.19
CA PRO A 419 54.39 31.91 -37.08
C PRO A 419 54.09 31.17 -38.39
N ALA A 420 54.55 31.72 -39.52
CA ALA A 420 54.43 31.18 -40.87
C ALA A 420 55.45 30.04 -41.14
N PRO A 421 55.12 29.07 -42.02
CA PRO A 421 56.09 28.07 -42.48
C PRO A 421 56.89 28.56 -43.71
N CYS A 422 58.19 28.30 -43.70
CA CYS A 422 59.06 28.19 -44.88
C CYS A 422 59.10 26.75 -45.37
#